data_AF-A0AAV4ENF5-F1
#
_entry.id   AF-A0AAV4ENF5-F1
#
_cell.length_a   1.000
_cell.length_b   1.000
_cell.length_c   1.000
_cell.angle_alpha   90.00
_cell.angle_beta   90.00
_cell.angle_gamma   90.00
#
_symmetry.space_group_name_H-M   'P 1'
#
loop_
_entity.id
_entity.type
_entity.pdbx_description
1 polymer ?
#
loop_
_entity_poly.entity_id
_entity_poly.type
_entity_poly.pdbx_seq_one_letter_code
_entity_poly.pdbx_strand_id
1 'polypeptide(L)'
;MTNKNTEEIVGRKTCSSAGCLKAKNGDIIMEKDKILERWAENIHELFDDNRKHDHNVMKKNFAGPPIIQDEVRAAIRKMKAGKATGPDGVAVEMIEALEEYGVEKLTSRLNKIYDTGEIPTDISRSVFIVLPKKSGATECELHRMISLMSHVTKVLLRVVMRIRSKIKPEIADEQYDFVEGKGTTNAIYTLRTTESNRSAKRCLPLL
;
A
#
# COMPACT_ATOMS: atom_id res chain seq x y z
N MET A 1 -39.32 42.53 32.72
CA MET A 1 -39.03 42.66 31.28
C MET A 1 -37.56 43.01 31.16
N THR A 2 -36.62 42.21 30.63
CA THR A 2 -36.64 41.09 29.69
C THR A 2 -35.36 40.26 29.87
N ASN A 3 -35.48 38.94 29.81
CA ASN A 3 -34.40 37.98 29.59
C ASN A 3 -33.62 38.26 28.30
N LYS A 4 -32.30 38.02 28.32
CA LYS A 4 -31.56 37.39 27.21
C LYS A 4 -30.40 36.53 27.76
N ASN A 5 -30.65 35.22 27.86
CA ASN A 5 -29.63 34.18 27.71
C ASN A 5 -29.21 34.13 26.23
N THR A 6 -27.93 33.87 25.92
CA THR A 6 -27.48 32.92 24.87
C THR A 6 -25.95 32.87 24.82
N GLU A 7 -25.42 31.72 25.26
CA GLU A 7 -24.36 30.87 24.67
C GLU A 7 -23.21 31.42 23.81
N GLU A 8 -22.10 30.66 23.91
CA GLU A 8 -21.01 30.51 22.93
C GLU A 8 -19.94 31.62 22.83
N ILE A 9 -18.90 31.50 23.67
CA ILE A 9 -17.52 31.79 23.26
C ILE A 9 -16.66 30.56 23.55
N VAL A 10 -17.09 29.39 23.07
CA VAL A 10 -16.11 28.35 22.72
C VAL A 10 -15.41 28.89 21.50
N GLY A 11 -14.12 29.19 21.62
CA GLY A 11 -13.28 29.56 20.50
C GLY A 11 -13.29 28.44 19.47
N ARG A 12 -14.27 28.45 18.55
CA ARG A 12 -14.21 27.73 17.29
C ARG A 12 -13.07 28.35 16.51
N LYS A 13 -11.86 27.86 16.77
CA LYS A 13 -10.72 28.01 15.88
C LYS A 13 -11.13 27.29 14.60
N THR A 14 -11.60 28.05 13.63
CA THR A 14 -11.89 27.55 12.29
C THR A 14 -10.58 27.01 11.72
N CYS A 15 -10.52 25.69 11.53
CA CYS A 15 -9.32 25.02 11.05
C CYS A 15 -9.10 25.40 9.58
N SER A 16 -8.02 26.14 9.29
CA SER A 16 -7.52 26.28 7.93
C SER A 16 -6.95 24.91 7.49
N SER A 17 -7.35 24.49 6.31
CA SER A 17 -7.37 23.13 5.74
C SER A 17 -6.06 22.33 5.65
N ALA A 18 -4.95 22.72 6.30
CA ALA A 18 -3.66 22.05 6.13
C ALA A 18 -2.88 21.78 7.43
N GLY A 19 -3.39 22.16 8.61
CA GLY A 19 -2.57 22.19 9.82
C GLY A 19 -3.12 21.50 11.06
N CYS A 20 -4.28 20.84 10.99
CA CYS A 20 -4.92 20.25 12.17
C CYS A 20 -5.21 18.75 11.99
N LEU A 21 -4.92 17.95 13.02
CA LEU A 21 -5.19 16.52 13.05
C LEU A 21 -5.81 16.12 14.40
N LYS A 22 -6.74 15.18 14.39
CA LYS A 22 -7.45 14.72 15.58
C LYS A 22 -6.63 13.63 16.29
N ALA A 23 -6.37 13.85 17.57
CA ALA A 23 -5.82 12.87 18.50
C ALA A 23 -6.82 11.73 18.75
N LYS A 24 -6.35 10.60 19.31
CA LYS A 24 -7.23 9.45 19.64
C LYS A 24 -8.28 9.80 20.70
N ASN A 25 -7.93 10.66 21.65
CA ASN A 25 -8.83 11.15 22.69
C ASN A 25 -9.88 12.16 22.17
N GLY A 26 -9.82 12.54 20.88
CA GLY A 26 -10.74 13.47 20.24
C GLY A 26 -10.25 14.92 20.15
N ASP A 27 -9.11 15.26 20.76
CA ASP A 27 -8.57 16.61 20.76
C ASP A 27 -7.98 17.01 19.40
N ILE A 28 -7.96 18.31 19.10
CA ILE A 28 -7.37 18.84 17.87
C ILE A 28 -5.91 19.21 18.12
N ILE A 29 -5.01 18.52 17.42
CA ILE A 29 -3.58 18.78 17.39
C ILE A 29 -3.29 19.77 16.26
N MET A 30 -2.57 20.85 16.58
CA MET A 30 -2.11 21.86 15.61
C MET A 30 -0.58 21.92 15.50
N GLU A 31 0.13 21.33 16.46
CA GLU A 31 1.59 21.37 16.56
C GLU A 31 2.21 20.32 15.66
N LYS A 32 3.16 20.72 14.81
CA LYS A 32 3.73 19.88 13.76
C LYS A 32 4.34 18.58 14.31
N ASP A 33 5.07 18.66 15.40
CA ASP A 33 5.75 17.49 15.97
C ASP A 33 4.75 16.48 16.54
N LYS A 34 3.72 16.95 17.24
CA LYS A 34 2.61 16.11 17.71
C LYS A 34 1.77 15.52 16.58
N ILE A 35 1.64 16.23 15.46
CA ILE A 35 1.00 15.70 14.25
C ILE A 35 1.84 14.55 13.68
N LEU A 36 3.16 14.69 13.63
CA LEU A 36 4.07 13.64 13.18
C LEU A 36 4.04 12.41 14.11
N GLU A 37 4.02 12.62 15.43
CA GLU A 37 3.84 11.56 16.42
C GLU A 37 2.51 10.82 16.20
N ARG A 38 1.41 11.56 16.04
CA ARG A 38 0.09 10.98 15.76
C ARG A 38 0.06 10.16 14.47
N TRP A 39 0.80 10.58 13.45
CA TRP A 39 0.99 9.79 12.22
C TRP A 39 1.83 8.55 12.46
N ALA A 40 2.93 8.64 13.20
CA ALA A 40 3.77 7.50 13.54
C ALA A 40 2.98 6.44 14.31
N GLU A 41 2.17 6.83 15.29
CA GLU A 41 1.24 5.94 15.99
C GLU A 41 0.26 5.27 15.02
N ASN A 42 -0.35 6.04 14.12
CA ASN A 42 -1.32 5.49 13.17
C ASN A 42 -0.68 4.47 12.22
N ILE A 43 0.54 4.74 11.76
CA ILE A 43 1.32 3.81 10.92
C ILE A 43 1.60 2.53 11.68
N HIS A 44 2.08 2.65 12.92
CA HIS A 44 2.37 1.50 13.76
C HIS A 44 1.13 0.63 13.92
N GLU A 45 -0.03 1.22 14.26
CA GLU A 45 -1.29 0.47 14.40
C GLU A 45 -1.76 -0.17 13.09
N LEU A 46 -1.60 0.52 11.96
CA LEU A 46 -2.07 0.05 10.66
C LEU A 46 -1.27 -1.15 10.14
N PHE A 47 0.03 -1.17 10.42
CA PHE A 47 0.96 -2.19 9.93
C PHE A 47 1.42 -3.18 11.01
N ASP A 48 0.88 -3.08 12.23
CA ASP A 48 1.15 -4.05 13.29
C ASP A 48 0.59 -5.43 12.86
N ASP A 49 1.46 -6.44 12.87
CA ASP A 49 1.11 -7.79 12.44
C ASP A 49 1.22 -8.78 13.60
N ASN A 50 0.10 -8.97 14.29
CA ASN A 50 -0.03 -9.93 15.39
C ASN A 50 -0.45 -11.33 14.93
N ARG A 51 -0.42 -11.63 13.62
CA ARG A 51 -0.80 -12.97 13.12
C ARG A 51 0.22 -14.00 13.56
N LYS A 52 -0.27 -15.11 14.12
CA LYS A 52 0.57 -16.28 14.46
C LYS A 52 1.29 -16.73 13.19
N HIS A 53 2.61 -16.59 13.17
CA HIS A 53 3.43 -17.13 12.10
C HIS A 53 3.38 -18.64 12.20
N ASP A 54 2.63 -19.28 11.29
CA ASP A 54 2.68 -20.72 11.17
C ASP A 54 4.04 -21.11 10.59
N HIS A 55 4.94 -21.56 11.44
CA HIS A 55 6.25 -22.05 11.04
C HIS A 55 6.18 -23.38 10.24
N ASN A 56 4.98 -23.97 10.07
CA ASN A 56 4.73 -25.12 9.19
C ASN A 56 4.43 -24.74 7.74
N VAL A 57 4.90 -23.59 7.24
CA VAL A 57 5.13 -23.43 5.80
C VAL A 57 6.20 -24.45 5.41
N MET A 58 5.77 -25.64 5.00
CA MET A 58 6.56 -26.83 4.70
C MET A 58 7.97 -26.50 4.25
N LYS A 59 9.00 -26.97 4.95
CA LYS A 59 10.40 -27.00 4.47
C LYS A 59 10.52 -27.90 3.23
N LYS A 60 9.93 -27.49 2.11
CA LYS A 60 10.31 -27.98 0.79
C LYS A 60 11.57 -27.23 0.40
N ASN A 61 12.44 -27.86 -0.39
CA ASN A 61 13.61 -27.19 -0.96
C ASN A 61 13.12 -26.04 -1.88
N PHE A 62 12.96 -24.85 -1.31
CA PHE A 62 12.44 -23.64 -1.99
C PHE A 62 13.53 -22.86 -2.74
N ALA A 63 14.57 -23.55 -3.24
CA ALA A 63 15.50 -22.90 -4.14
C ALA A 63 14.75 -22.58 -5.44
N GLY A 64 14.22 -21.36 -5.54
CA GLY A 64 13.71 -20.83 -6.79
C GLY A 64 14.88 -20.58 -7.75
N PRO A 65 14.61 -20.51 -9.07
CA PRO A 65 15.66 -20.17 -10.02
C PRO A 65 16.27 -18.80 -9.69
N PRO A 66 17.56 -18.61 -9.98
CA PRO A 66 18.21 -17.31 -9.83
C PRO A 66 17.50 -16.27 -10.71
N ILE A 67 17.57 -15.02 -10.28
CA ILE A 67 17.07 -13.88 -11.04
C ILE A 67 17.96 -13.70 -12.26
N ILE A 68 17.36 -13.69 -13.45
CA ILE A 68 18.08 -13.43 -14.70
C ILE A 68 18.04 -11.96 -15.09
N GLN A 69 19.01 -11.52 -15.89
CA GLN A 69 19.08 -10.12 -16.36
C GLN A 69 17.85 -9.69 -17.15
N ASP A 70 17.24 -10.59 -17.92
CA ASP A 70 16.03 -10.31 -18.69
C ASP A 70 14.84 -9.94 -17.81
N GLU A 71 14.70 -10.56 -16.63
CA GLU A 71 13.66 -10.21 -15.66
C GLU A 71 13.89 -8.80 -15.10
N VAL A 72 15.14 -8.45 -14.79
CA VAL A 72 15.52 -7.12 -14.30
C VAL A 72 15.29 -6.07 -15.39
N ARG A 73 15.71 -6.34 -16.62
CA ARG A 73 15.49 -5.46 -17.78
C ARG A 73 14.00 -5.24 -18.04
N ALA A 74 13.19 -6.30 -18.00
CA ALA A 74 11.75 -6.20 -18.13
C ALA A 74 11.10 -5.43 -16.96
N ALA A 75 11.61 -5.58 -15.75
CA ALA A 75 11.13 -4.85 -14.58
C ALA A 75 11.42 -3.34 -14.70
N ILE A 76 12.63 -2.97 -15.13
CA ILE A 76 13.04 -1.57 -15.37
C ILE A 76 12.16 -0.95 -16.46
N ARG A 77 12.03 -1.60 -17.63
CA ARG A 77 11.18 -1.12 -18.75
C ARG A 77 9.71 -0.91 -18.40
N LYS A 78 9.19 -1.62 -17.39
CA LYS A 78 7.81 -1.47 -16.90
C LYS A 78 7.64 -0.30 -15.92
N MET A 79 8.72 0.30 -15.45
CA MET A 79 8.65 1.50 -14.62
C MET A 79 8.35 2.72 -15.49
N LYS A 80 7.74 3.74 -14.87
CA LYS A 80 7.43 5.00 -15.55
C LYS A 80 8.48 6.03 -15.14
N ALA A 81 8.98 6.80 -16.10
CA ALA A 81 9.79 7.99 -15.86
C ALA A 81 8.99 9.11 -15.16
N GLY A 82 9.70 10.08 -14.61
CA GLY A 82 9.16 11.26 -13.92
C GLY A 82 8.47 10.93 -12.60
N LYS A 83 8.88 9.85 -11.93
CA LYS A 83 8.30 9.44 -10.64
C LYS A 83 9.17 9.88 -9.49
N ALA A 84 8.52 10.30 -8.40
CA ALA A 84 9.19 10.69 -7.17
C ALA A 84 10.06 9.53 -6.65
N THR A 85 11.29 9.87 -6.28
CA THR A 85 12.29 8.96 -5.75
C THR A 85 11.97 8.57 -4.30
N GLY A 86 12.58 7.47 -3.85
CA GLY A 86 12.62 7.14 -2.44
C GLY A 86 13.64 8.02 -1.70
N PRO A 87 13.89 7.74 -0.41
CA PRO A 87 14.90 8.45 0.37
C PRO A 87 16.33 8.27 -0.16
N ASP A 88 16.56 7.26 -1.00
CA ASP A 88 17.84 7.00 -1.67
C ASP A 88 18.15 7.98 -2.82
N GLY A 89 17.16 8.77 -3.25
CA GLY A 89 17.33 9.72 -4.36
C GLY A 89 17.52 9.06 -5.73
N VAL A 90 17.39 7.73 -5.84
CA VAL A 90 17.64 7.00 -7.10
C VAL A 90 16.37 6.99 -7.96
N ALA A 91 16.45 7.67 -9.11
CA ALA A 91 15.40 7.68 -10.12
C ALA A 91 15.55 6.51 -11.10
N VAL A 92 14.47 6.14 -11.80
CA VAL A 92 14.53 5.05 -12.80
C VAL A 92 15.43 5.44 -13.97
N GLU A 93 15.43 6.70 -14.35
CA GLU A 93 16.20 7.27 -15.45
C GLU A 93 17.71 7.13 -15.19
N MET A 94 18.12 7.21 -13.91
CA MET A 94 19.51 6.97 -13.52
C MET A 94 19.90 5.50 -13.71
N ILE A 95 18.97 4.57 -13.44
CA ILE A 95 19.19 3.14 -13.66
C ILE A 95 19.24 2.85 -15.17
N GLU A 96 18.33 3.45 -15.95
CA GLU A 96 18.29 3.31 -17.41
C GLU A 96 19.56 3.86 -18.08
N ALA A 97 20.09 4.98 -17.59
CA ALA A 97 21.33 5.58 -18.09
C ALA A 97 22.59 4.72 -17.87
N LEU A 98 22.53 3.74 -16.96
CA LEU A 98 23.62 2.78 -16.75
C LEU A 98 23.56 1.60 -17.75
N GLU A 99 22.51 1.52 -18.57
CA GLU A 99 22.31 0.51 -19.60
C GLU A 99 22.61 -0.91 -19.09
N GLU A 100 23.41 -1.69 -19.82
CA GLU A 100 23.71 -3.07 -19.49
C GLU A 100 24.53 -3.22 -18.21
N TYR A 101 25.41 -2.26 -17.92
CA TYR A 101 26.16 -2.24 -16.66
C TYR A 101 25.21 -2.13 -15.45
N GLY A 102 24.18 -1.28 -15.56
CA GLY A 102 23.16 -1.13 -14.53
C GLY A 102 22.37 -2.43 -14.31
N VAL A 103 21.97 -3.10 -15.40
CA VAL A 103 21.27 -4.38 -15.35
C VAL A 103 22.14 -5.45 -14.69
N GLU A 104 23.40 -5.61 -15.10
CA GLU A 104 24.32 -6.60 -14.55
C GLU A 104 24.51 -6.40 -13.03
N LYS A 105 24.79 -5.17 -12.59
CA LYS A 105 25.01 -4.87 -11.18
C LYS A 105 23.75 -5.04 -10.34
N LEU A 106 22.60 -4.60 -10.84
CA LEU A 106 21.33 -4.83 -10.16
C LEU A 106 21.02 -6.31 -10.05
N THR A 107 21.15 -7.10 -11.12
CA THR A 107 20.92 -8.54 -11.08
C THR A 107 21.81 -9.23 -10.06
N SER A 108 23.10 -8.90 -10.00
CA SER A 108 24.02 -9.45 -8.99
C SER A 108 23.56 -9.12 -7.56
N ARG A 109 23.17 -7.86 -7.30
CA ARG A 109 22.69 -7.42 -5.99
C ARG A 109 21.36 -8.07 -5.60
N LEU A 110 20.42 -8.15 -6.53
CA LEU A 110 19.11 -8.75 -6.29
C LEU A 110 19.22 -10.26 -6.04
N ASN A 111 20.12 -10.97 -6.71
CA ASN A 111 20.39 -12.38 -6.40
C ASN A 111 20.97 -12.54 -4.99
N LYS A 112 21.91 -11.68 -4.58
CA LYS A 112 22.40 -11.72 -3.19
C LYS A 112 21.28 -11.54 -2.17
N ILE A 113 20.36 -10.61 -2.40
CA ILE A 113 19.17 -10.42 -1.54
C ILE A 113 18.28 -11.66 -1.58
N TYR A 114 18.05 -12.23 -2.77
CA TYR A 114 17.19 -13.38 -2.97
C TYR A 114 17.72 -14.65 -2.28
N ASP A 115 19.05 -14.85 -2.29
CA ASP A 115 19.71 -16.01 -1.70
C ASP A 115 19.83 -15.90 -0.17
N THR A 116 20.06 -14.69 0.35
CA THR A 116 20.26 -14.45 1.79
C THR A 116 18.96 -14.14 2.54
N GLY A 117 17.96 -13.62 1.84
CA GLY A 117 16.76 -13.04 2.45
C GLY A 117 17.00 -11.68 3.10
N GLU A 118 18.23 -11.13 3.05
CA GLU A 118 18.59 -9.89 3.71
C GLU A 118 18.40 -8.69 2.77
N ILE A 119 17.49 -7.78 3.12
CA ILE A 119 17.24 -6.56 2.35
C ILE A 119 18.05 -5.41 2.99
N PRO A 120 18.94 -4.73 2.23
CA PRO A 120 19.68 -3.57 2.72
C PRO A 120 18.77 -2.46 3.24
N THR A 121 19.17 -1.84 4.35
CA THR A 121 18.41 -0.77 5.02
C THR A 121 18.12 0.42 4.10
N ASP A 122 19.04 0.71 3.18
CA ASP A 122 18.94 1.89 2.32
C ASP A 122 17.78 1.78 1.32
N ILE A 123 17.50 0.56 0.85
CA ILE A 123 16.41 0.31 -0.09
C ILE A 123 15.12 -0.12 0.63
N SER A 124 15.18 -0.54 1.90
CA SER A 124 13.99 -0.88 2.69
C SER A 124 13.29 0.33 3.31
N ARG A 125 13.98 1.47 3.45
CA ARG A 125 13.40 2.72 3.95
C ARG A 125 12.46 3.36 2.94
N SER A 126 11.43 4.04 3.44
CA SER A 126 10.50 4.82 2.63
C SER A 126 10.08 6.10 3.35
N VAL A 127 9.65 7.10 2.58
CA VAL A 127 9.09 8.35 3.11
C VAL A 127 7.58 8.31 2.94
N PHE A 128 6.82 8.53 4.02
CA PHE A 128 5.37 8.59 3.95
C PHE A 128 4.90 10.02 3.71
N ILE A 129 4.09 10.22 2.67
CA ILE A 129 3.40 11.46 2.35
C ILE A 129 1.91 11.24 2.57
N VAL A 130 1.27 12.19 3.23
CA VAL A 130 -0.14 12.12 3.57
C VAL A 130 -0.91 13.12 2.72
N LEU A 131 -1.93 12.66 1.98
CA LEU A 131 -2.80 13.50 1.16
C LEU A 131 -4.24 13.46 1.68
N PRO A 132 -4.92 14.59 1.87
CA PRO A 132 -6.32 14.59 2.29
C PRO A 132 -7.21 14.01 1.19
N LYS A 133 -8.15 13.11 1.55
CA LYS A 133 -9.15 12.55 0.61
C LYS A 133 -10.25 13.56 0.27
N LYS A 134 -10.53 14.50 1.17
CA LYS A 134 -11.52 15.57 1.04
C LYS A 134 -11.04 16.84 1.73
N SER A 135 -11.59 17.99 1.36
CA SER A 135 -11.31 19.26 2.03
C SER A 135 -11.69 19.20 3.51
N GLY A 136 -10.85 19.78 4.38
CA GLY A 136 -11.11 19.78 5.82
C GLY A 136 -10.96 18.41 6.49
N ALA A 137 -10.14 17.52 5.92
CA ALA A 137 -9.82 16.25 6.56
C ALA A 137 -9.03 16.50 7.86
N THR A 138 -9.60 16.08 8.98
CA THR A 138 -8.99 16.22 10.32
C THR A 138 -8.69 14.89 10.98
N GLU A 139 -9.17 13.78 10.41
CA GLU A 139 -8.96 12.42 10.96
C GLU A 139 -7.97 11.65 10.08
N CYS A 140 -7.20 10.73 10.68
CA CYS A 140 -6.17 9.98 9.96
C CYS A 140 -6.76 9.18 8.78
N GLU A 141 -7.92 8.55 8.98
CA GLU A 141 -8.62 7.74 7.97
C GLU A 141 -9.11 8.54 6.76
N LEU A 142 -9.30 9.86 6.94
CA LEU A 142 -9.70 10.78 5.88
C LEU A 142 -8.52 11.22 5.03
N HIS A 143 -7.32 10.71 5.29
CA HIS A 143 -6.17 10.90 4.45
C HIS A 143 -5.78 9.60 3.73
N ARG A 144 -5.09 9.76 2.61
CA ARG A 144 -4.43 8.71 1.88
C ARG A 144 -2.93 8.84 2.11
N MET A 145 -2.38 7.84 2.77
CA MET A 145 -0.94 7.73 2.92
C MET A 145 -0.32 7.13 1.65
N ILE A 146 0.78 7.71 1.21
CA ILE A 146 1.56 7.25 0.06
C ILE A 146 2.98 7.01 0.55
N SER A 147 3.47 5.80 0.38
CA SER A 147 4.88 5.46 0.66
C SER A 147 5.72 5.70 -0.59
N LEU A 148 6.74 6.56 -0.46
CA LEU A 148 7.79 6.76 -1.44
C LEU A 148 8.95 5.79 -1.16
N MET A 149 8.92 4.65 -1.84
CA MET A 149 9.93 3.60 -1.76
C MET A 149 11.02 3.79 -2.82
N SER A 150 12.22 3.25 -2.53
CA SER A 150 13.31 3.10 -3.50
C SER A 150 12.83 2.46 -4.81
N HIS A 151 13.32 2.98 -5.95
CA HIS A 151 13.07 2.37 -7.25
C HIS A 151 13.71 0.98 -7.36
N VAL A 152 14.84 0.73 -6.69
CA VAL A 152 15.48 -0.59 -6.64
C VAL A 152 14.57 -1.61 -5.97
N THR A 153 13.92 -1.23 -4.87
CA THR A 153 12.94 -2.10 -4.20
C THR A 153 11.73 -2.37 -5.08
N LYS A 154 11.26 -1.39 -5.87
CA LYS A 154 10.20 -1.61 -6.86
C LYS A 154 10.63 -2.60 -7.95
N VAL A 155 11.90 -2.56 -8.40
CA VAL A 155 12.45 -3.55 -9.33
C VAL A 155 12.43 -4.94 -8.69
N LEU A 156 12.93 -5.08 -7.46
CA LEU A 156 12.91 -6.34 -6.71
C LEU A 156 11.48 -6.91 -6.62
N LEU A 157 10.50 -6.09 -6.19
CA LEU A 157 9.10 -6.52 -6.08
C LEU A 157 8.54 -7.00 -7.42
N ARG A 158 8.83 -6.28 -8.52
CA ARG A 158 8.41 -6.69 -9.87
C ARG A 158 9.03 -8.02 -10.31
N VAL A 159 10.30 -8.24 -9.99
CA VAL A 159 10.99 -9.51 -10.28
C VAL A 159 10.42 -10.65 -9.43
N VAL A 160 10.10 -10.40 -8.15
CA VAL A 160 9.47 -11.39 -7.27
C VAL A 160 8.09 -11.80 -7.78
N MET A 161 7.37 -10.94 -8.53
CA MET A 161 6.10 -11.32 -9.16
C MET A 161 6.20 -12.50 -10.15
N ARG A 162 7.40 -13.01 -10.48
CA ARG A 162 7.56 -14.30 -11.17
C ARG A 162 6.86 -15.47 -10.47
N ILE A 163 6.62 -15.37 -9.16
CA ILE A 163 5.92 -16.39 -8.38
C ILE A 163 4.39 -16.34 -8.54
N ARG A 164 3.84 -15.36 -9.27
CA ARG A 164 2.39 -15.13 -9.37
C ARG A 164 1.61 -16.38 -9.81
N SER A 165 2.15 -17.17 -10.72
CA SER A 165 1.51 -18.42 -11.18
C SER A 165 1.35 -19.45 -10.06
N LYS A 166 2.27 -19.47 -9.09
CA LYS A 166 2.22 -20.34 -7.91
C LYS A 166 1.24 -19.84 -6.85
N ILE A 167 1.05 -18.53 -6.75
CA ILE A 167 0.11 -17.92 -5.79
C ILE A 167 -1.32 -17.98 -6.30
N LYS A 168 -1.53 -17.92 -7.62
CA LYS A 168 -2.87 -17.85 -8.23
C LYS A 168 -3.89 -18.89 -7.70
N PRO A 169 -3.53 -20.17 -7.48
CA PRO A 169 -4.46 -21.17 -6.93
C PRO A 169 -4.88 -20.92 -5.48
N GLU A 170 -4.07 -20.17 -4.72
CA GLU A 170 -4.33 -19.83 -3.31
C GLU A 170 -5.22 -18.58 -3.17
N ILE A 171 -5.52 -17.89 -4.28
CA ILE A 171 -6.38 -16.69 -4.28
C ILE A 171 -7.84 -17.12 -4.34
N ALA A 172 -8.65 -16.65 -3.40
CA ALA A 172 -10.09 -16.92 -3.37
C ALA A 172 -10.80 -16.42 -4.64
N ASP A 173 -11.81 -17.16 -5.10
CA ASP A 173 -12.57 -16.81 -6.30
C ASP A 173 -13.36 -15.51 -6.14
N GLU A 174 -13.74 -15.18 -4.90
CA GLU A 174 -14.40 -13.94 -4.52
C GLU A 174 -13.46 -12.74 -4.44
N GLN A 175 -12.14 -12.94 -4.56
CA GLN A 175 -11.20 -11.84 -4.60
C GLN A 175 -11.18 -11.21 -6.00
N TYR A 176 -11.58 -9.94 -6.07
CA TYR A 176 -11.60 -9.15 -7.31
C TYR A 176 -10.50 -8.08 -7.36
N ASP A 177 -9.97 -7.69 -6.20
CA ASP A 177 -8.93 -6.66 -6.12
C ASP A 177 -7.53 -7.27 -6.34
N PHE A 178 -6.70 -6.55 -7.10
CA PHE A 178 -5.35 -6.95 -7.52
C PHE A 178 -5.23 -8.30 -8.28
N VAL A 179 -6.34 -8.86 -8.76
CA VAL A 179 -6.36 -10.10 -9.56
C VAL A 179 -6.42 -9.77 -11.05
N GLU A 180 -5.56 -10.40 -11.85
CA GLU A 180 -5.54 -10.21 -13.30
C GLU A 180 -6.86 -10.65 -13.94
N GLY A 181 -7.43 -9.77 -14.79
CA GLY A 181 -8.71 -10.03 -15.47
C GLY A 181 -9.96 -9.84 -14.59
N LYS A 182 -9.81 -9.48 -13.32
CA LYS A 182 -10.91 -9.09 -12.43
C LYS A 182 -10.82 -7.60 -12.10
N GLY A 183 -11.97 -6.93 -12.05
CA GLY A 183 -12.07 -5.55 -11.63
C GLY A 183 -13.40 -5.25 -10.94
N THR A 184 -13.60 -4.00 -10.54
CA THR A 184 -14.79 -3.56 -9.80
C THR A 184 -16.09 -3.88 -10.53
N THR A 185 -16.11 -3.78 -11.87
CA THR A 185 -17.28 -4.12 -12.68
C THR A 185 -17.67 -5.59 -12.56
N ASN A 186 -16.68 -6.50 -12.55
CA ASN A 186 -16.93 -7.93 -12.35
C ASN A 186 -17.50 -8.18 -10.96
N ALA A 187 -16.96 -7.52 -9.92
CA ALA A 187 -17.47 -7.65 -8.55
C ALA A 187 -18.93 -7.18 -8.45
N ILE A 188 -19.26 -6.02 -9.02
CA ILE A 188 -20.63 -5.48 -9.05
C ILE A 188 -21.57 -6.43 -9.80
N TYR A 189 -21.12 -6.98 -10.93
CA TYR A 189 -21.90 -7.94 -11.71
C TYR A 189 -22.20 -9.21 -10.89
N THR A 190 -21.19 -9.81 -10.25
CA THR A 190 -21.37 -10.99 -9.40
C THR A 190 -22.30 -10.70 -8.22
N LEU A 191 -22.18 -9.53 -7.59
CA LEU A 191 -23.10 -9.12 -6.52
C LEU A 191 -24.54 -9.01 -7.01
N ARG A 192 -24.77 -8.39 -8.17
CA ARG A 192 -26.13 -8.26 -8.72
C ARG A 192 -26.74 -9.61 -9.09
N THR A 193 -25.99 -10.49 -9.74
CA THR A 193 -26.48 -11.81 -10.14
C THR A 193 -26.77 -12.71 -8.96
N THR A 194 -25.93 -12.68 -7.91
CA THR A 194 -26.17 -13.45 -6.68
C THR A 194 -27.42 -12.98 -5.94
N GLU A 195 -27.67 -11.67 -5.87
CA GLU A 195 -28.90 -11.11 -5.28
C GLU A 195 -30.15 -11.44 -6.10
N SER A 196 -30.10 -11.36 -7.43
CA SER A 196 -31.21 -11.81 -8.31
C SER A 196 -31.52 -13.30 -8.13
N ASN A 197 -30.48 -14.14 -8.05
CA ASN A 197 -30.65 -15.59 -7.85
C ASN A 197 -31.19 -15.95 -6.46
N ARG A 198 -30.81 -15.20 -5.41
CA ARG A 198 -31.40 -15.33 -4.07
C ARG A 198 -32.89 -14.96 -4.06
N SER A 199 -33.25 -13.89 -4.78
CA SER A 199 -34.64 -13.46 -4.90
C SER A 199 -35.49 -14.50 -5.64
N ALA A 200 -34.96 -15.09 -6.72
CA ALA A 200 -35.63 -16.17 -7.45
C ALA A 200 -35.79 -17.45 -6.61
N LYS A 201 -34.79 -17.81 -5.79
CA LYS A 201 -34.87 -19.00 -4.91
C LYS A 201 -35.83 -18.82 -3.73
N ARG A 202 -36.02 -17.60 -3.21
CA ARG A 202 -37.05 -17.31 -2.20
C ARG A 202 -38.48 -17.41 -2.74
N CYS A 203 -38.66 -17.28 -4.05
CA CYS A 203 -39.97 -17.40 -4.71
C CYS A 203 -40.32 -18.84 -5.14
N LEU A 204 -39.47 -19.83 -4.87
CA LEU A 204 -39.82 -21.24 -5.06
C LEU A 204 -40.67 -21.71 -3.87
N PRO A 205 -41.92 -22.20 -4.07
CA PRO A 205 -42.69 -22.80 -3.00
C PRO A 205 -41.97 -24.04 -2.48
N LEU A 206 -41.93 -24.22 -1.16
CA LEU A 206 -41.59 -25.50 -0.54
C LEU A 206 -42.59 -26.55 -1.04
N LEU A 207 -42.14 -27.47 -1.89
CA LEU A 207 -42.84 -28.71 -2.22
C LEU A 207 -42.65 -29.72 -1.09
#